data_AF-A0A9P6XRF8-F1
#
_entry.id   AF-A0A9P6XRF8-F1
#
_cell.length_a   1.000
_cell.length_b   1.000
_cell.length_c   1.000
_cell.angle_alpha   90.00
_cell.angle_beta   90.00
_cell.angle_gamma   90.00
#
_symmetry.space_group_name_H-M   'P 1'
#
loop_
_entity.id
_entity.type
_entity.pdbx_description
1 polymer ?
#
loop_
_entity_poly.entity_id
_entity_poly.type
_entity_poly.pdbx_seq_one_letter_code
_entity_poly.pdbx_strand_id
1 'polypeptide(L)'
;MSSMEEQFHMMQQQIAALQEQINGATTTPMQSADDTAPLPLHSMGTRPHYDWSPSEGLTELMNLDAPLHTSALLSDSERKTIIESYPPMAHLDYKAPATIPSAERMMNKGQRYEDNSLKQLQYLLSAVYRPLDILSHELVSSEAGNPNLERYCTMLRDVRKLLLHVGASMTHTRNNIALRAVNPSFSMKTGNEHARPLGKLQSTNVNAVVFQMATLVPLALS
;
A
#
# COMPACT_ATOMS: atom_id res chain seq x y z
N MET A 1 56.49 -0.41 -26.88
CA MET A 1 55.68 0.36 -25.91
C MET A 1 54.59 1.14 -26.67
N SER A 2 53.56 0.49 -27.23
CA SER A 2 52.66 1.14 -28.22
C SER A 2 51.15 1.03 -27.96
N SER A 3 50.69 0.32 -26.93
CA SER A 3 49.25 0.04 -26.73
C SER A 3 48.55 1.02 -25.77
N MET A 4 49.28 1.64 -24.84
CA MET A 4 48.70 2.55 -23.84
C MET A 4 48.52 3.97 -24.38
N GLU A 5 49.40 4.41 -25.28
CA GLU A 5 49.29 5.70 -25.95
C GLU A 5 48.12 5.72 -26.94
N GLU A 6 47.88 4.63 -27.66
CA GLU A 6 46.71 4.47 -28.54
C GLU A 6 45.39 4.51 -27.77
N GLN A 7 45.32 3.87 -26.60
CA GLN A 7 44.15 3.95 -25.73
C GLN A 7 43.89 5.37 -25.22
N PHE A 8 44.96 6.11 -24.89
CA PHE A 8 44.83 7.50 -24.45
C PHE A 8 44.34 8.41 -25.59
N HIS A 9 44.84 8.20 -26.82
CA HIS A 9 44.41 8.98 -27.98
C HIS A 9 42.96 8.70 -28.37
N MET A 10 42.51 7.44 -28.33
CA MET A 10 41.10 7.11 -28.56
C MET A 10 40.18 7.73 -27.50
N MET A 11 40.58 7.70 -26.23
CA MET A 11 39.79 8.32 -25.16
C MET A 11 39.72 9.84 -25.31
N GLN A 12 40.82 10.48 -25.72
CA GLN A 12 40.85 11.92 -25.95
C GLN A 12 40.00 12.33 -27.17
N GLN A 13 39.96 11.52 -28.23
CA GLN A 13 39.06 11.74 -29.37
C GLN A 13 37.58 11.58 -28.98
N GLN A 14 37.25 10.62 -28.11
CA GLN A 14 35.88 10.44 -27.64
C GLN A 14 35.39 11.64 -26.80
N ILE A 15 36.28 12.21 -25.98
CA ILE A 15 36.00 13.41 -25.18
C ILE A 15 35.81 14.63 -26.07
N ALA A 16 36.66 14.81 -27.08
CA ALA A 16 36.54 15.93 -28.02
C ALA A 16 35.23 15.90 -28.81
N ALA A 17 34.82 14.71 -29.29
CA ALA A 17 33.56 14.53 -30.01
C ALA A 17 32.32 14.81 -29.13
N LEU A 18 32.36 14.40 -27.86
CA LEU A 18 31.31 14.73 -26.88
C LEU A 18 31.23 16.23 -26.58
N GLN A 19 32.36 16.93 -26.55
CA GLN A 19 32.41 18.38 -26.33
C GLN A 19 31.88 19.17 -27.53
N GLU A 20 32.15 18.73 -28.76
CA GLU A 20 31.57 19.34 -29.97
C GLU A 20 30.05 19.17 -30.04
N GLN A 21 29.53 18.02 -29.61
CA GLN A 21 28.09 17.75 -29.60
C GLN A 21 27.34 18.60 -28.55
N ILE A 22 27.99 18.93 -27.43
CA ILE A 22 27.46 19.83 -26.40
C ILE A 22 27.50 21.29 -26.87
N ASN A 23 28.58 21.71 -27.52
CA ASN A 23 28.73 23.08 -28.00
C ASN A 23 27.87 23.40 -29.24
N GLY A 24 27.51 22.39 -30.04
CA GLY A 24 26.64 22.55 -31.22
C GLY A 24 25.14 22.79 -30.91
N ALA A 25 24.70 22.57 -29.66
CA ALA A 25 23.29 22.71 -29.27
C ALA A 25 22.92 24.11 -28.75
N THR A 26 23.81 25.11 -28.80
CA THR A 26 23.52 26.43 -28.24
C THR A 26 24.03 27.56 -29.12
N THR A 27 23.34 27.84 -30.22
CA THR A 27 23.45 29.16 -30.89
C THR A 27 22.14 29.59 -31.56
N THR A 28 21.36 30.41 -30.87
CA THR A 28 20.77 31.64 -31.44
C THR A 28 20.64 32.71 -30.33
N PRO A 29 21.32 33.88 -30.44
CA PRO A 29 21.23 35.02 -29.52
C PRO A 29 20.12 36.01 -30.00
N MET A 30 19.55 36.97 -29.25
CA MET A 30 20.14 37.96 -28.33
C MET A 30 19.00 38.81 -27.68
N GLN A 31 19.35 39.57 -26.62
CA GLN A 31 18.62 40.67 -25.93
C GLN A 31 17.82 40.27 -24.68
N SER A 32 17.91 40.91 -23.51
CA SER A 32 18.74 42.02 -22.98
C SER A 32 18.54 42.05 -21.45
N ALA A 33 19.64 42.23 -20.71
CA ALA A 33 19.85 42.82 -19.39
C ALA A 33 18.85 42.65 -18.21
N ASP A 34 19.47 42.51 -17.03
CA ASP A 34 18.97 42.66 -15.67
C ASP A 34 17.91 41.66 -15.19
N ASP A 35 18.38 40.64 -14.47
CA ASP A 35 18.05 40.55 -13.05
C ASP A 35 18.93 39.53 -12.34
N THR A 36 19.47 39.92 -11.19
CA THR A 36 20.14 39.01 -10.26
C THR A 36 19.09 38.07 -9.67
N ALA A 37 18.88 36.90 -10.28
CA ALA A 37 18.11 35.82 -9.68
C ALA A 37 19.04 34.67 -9.30
N PRO A 38 18.98 34.15 -8.07
CA PRO A 38 19.81 33.03 -7.65
C PRO A 38 19.42 31.78 -8.46
N LEU A 39 20.43 31.06 -8.97
CA LEU A 39 20.30 29.73 -9.56
C LEU A 39 19.38 28.85 -8.69
N PRO A 40 18.34 28.20 -9.24
CA PRO A 40 17.51 27.30 -8.45
C PRO A 40 18.34 26.09 -8.03
N LEU A 41 18.73 26.05 -6.76
CA LEU A 41 19.57 25.03 -6.14
C LEU A 41 18.92 23.64 -6.05
N HIS A 42 17.70 23.46 -6.55
CA HIS A 42 16.99 22.19 -6.44
C HIS A 42 16.21 21.91 -7.73
N SER A 43 16.78 21.08 -8.61
CA SER A 43 15.97 20.31 -9.54
C SER A 43 15.25 19.22 -8.75
N MET A 44 14.24 19.62 -7.99
CA MET A 44 13.27 18.70 -7.41
C MET A 44 12.64 17.98 -8.59
N GLY A 45 13.02 16.73 -8.83
CA GLY A 45 12.46 15.92 -9.91
C GLY A 45 10.95 16.02 -9.85
N THR A 46 10.37 16.76 -10.80
CA THR A 46 8.93 16.95 -10.86
C THR A 46 8.32 15.58 -11.05
N ARG A 47 7.46 15.18 -10.11
CA ARG A 47 6.69 13.94 -10.22
C ARG A 47 6.07 13.94 -11.63
N PRO A 48 6.19 12.85 -12.41
CA PRO A 48 5.59 12.80 -13.73
C PRO A 48 4.11 13.20 -13.63
N HIS A 49 3.77 14.34 -14.22
CA HIS A 49 2.40 14.75 -14.38
C HIS A 49 1.90 14.08 -15.65
N TYR A 50 0.92 13.19 -15.52
CA TYR A 50 0.32 12.53 -16.66
C TYR A 50 -0.94 13.29 -17.05
N ASP A 51 -0.94 13.94 -18.21
CA ASP A 51 -2.07 14.72 -18.76
C ASP A 51 -3.14 13.82 -19.41
N TRP A 52 -3.25 12.56 -19.00
CA TRP A 52 -4.20 11.64 -19.61
C TRP A 52 -5.59 11.82 -19.00
N SER A 53 -6.60 11.88 -19.86
CA SER A 53 -8.01 11.78 -19.47
C SER A 53 -8.54 10.40 -19.85
N PRO A 54 -9.41 9.78 -19.02
CA PRO A 54 -10.05 8.53 -19.41
C PRO A 54 -10.95 8.74 -20.63
N SER A 55 -11.06 7.72 -21.48
CA SER A 55 -12.05 7.72 -22.56
C SER A 55 -13.47 7.60 -21.98
N GLU A 56 -14.47 8.12 -22.70
CA GLU A 56 -15.89 8.04 -22.28
C GLU A 56 -16.31 6.60 -21.95
N GLY A 57 -15.94 5.63 -22.80
CA GLY A 57 -16.24 4.22 -22.54
C GLY A 57 -15.56 3.66 -21.30
N LEU A 58 -14.34 4.10 -20.95
CA LEU A 58 -13.68 3.70 -19.71
C LEU A 58 -14.35 4.35 -18.49
N THR A 59 -14.71 5.63 -18.61
CA THR A 59 -15.41 6.39 -17.59
C THR A 59 -16.75 5.76 -17.24
N GLU A 60 -17.56 5.41 -18.25
CA GLU A 60 -18.84 4.72 -18.05
C GLU A 60 -18.65 3.33 -17.44
N LEU A 61 -17.73 2.52 -17.99
CA LEU A 61 -17.49 1.15 -17.54
C LEU A 61 -17.01 1.07 -16.09
N MET A 62 -16.10 1.95 -15.68
CA MET A 62 -15.51 1.96 -14.34
C MET A 62 -16.18 2.94 -13.39
N ASN A 63 -17.22 3.64 -13.85
CA ASN A 63 -17.94 4.68 -13.11
C ASN A 63 -17.01 5.77 -12.54
N LEU A 64 -16.08 6.26 -13.36
CA LEU A 64 -15.01 7.18 -12.90
C LEU A 64 -15.51 8.59 -12.55
N ASP A 65 -16.71 8.96 -13.00
CA ASP A 65 -17.35 10.24 -12.66
C ASP A 65 -18.01 10.22 -11.28
N ALA A 66 -18.14 9.04 -10.65
CA ALA A 66 -18.73 8.93 -9.33
C ALA A 66 -17.83 9.57 -8.26
N PRO A 67 -18.38 10.38 -7.34
CA PRO A 67 -17.60 10.98 -6.27
C PRO A 67 -16.93 9.94 -5.35
N LEU A 68 -15.60 9.99 -5.22
CA LEU A 68 -14.82 8.99 -4.47
C LEU A 68 -15.17 8.88 -2.98
N HIS A 69 -15.67 9.95 -2.36
CA HIS A 69 -15.90 10.01 -0.91
C HIS A 69 -17.34 10.30 -0.50
N THR A 70 -18.22 10.59 -1.46
CA THR A 70 -19.62 10.99 -1.20
C THR A 70 -20.62 10.18 -2.01
N SER A 71 -20.17 9.12 -2.68
CA SER A 71 -21.05 8.13 -3.30
C SER A 71 -21.95 7.46 -2.25
N ALA A 72 -23.18 7.11 -2.67
CA ALA A 72 -24.10 6.38 -1.81
C ALA A 72 -23.55 4.99 -1.44
N LEU A 73 -23.90 4.52 -0.25
CA LEU A 73 -23.56 3.17 0.17
C LEU A 73 -24.34 2.14 -0.63
N LEU A 74 -23.67 1.06 -1.05
CA LEU A 74 -24.33 -0.09 -1.65
C LEU A 74 -25.33 -0.70 -0.66
N SER A 75 -26.47 -1.15 -1.19
CA SER A 75 -27.43 -1.91 -0.40
C SER A 75 -26.84 -3.26 0.04
N ASP A 76 -27.32 -3.81 1.15
CA ASP A 76 -26.85 -5.11 1.65
C ASP A 76 -27.09 -6.25 0.64
N SER A 77 -28.20 -6.20 -0.10
CA SER A 77 -28.53 -7.16 -1.16
C SER A 77 -27.58 -7.06 -2.33
N GLU A 78 -27.31 -5.85 -2.81
CA GLU A 78 -26.41 -5.63 -3.95
C GLU A 78 -24.98 -6.05 -3.62
N ARG A 79 -24.49 -5.65 -2.44
CA ARG A 79 -23.18 -6.07 -1.94
C ARG A 79 -23.09 -7.59 -1.84
N LYS A 80 -24.13 -8.26 -1.34
CA LYS A 80 -24.18 -9.71 -1.24
C LYS A 80 -24.11 -10.36 -2.63
N THR A 81 -24.89 -9.88 -3.58
CA THR A 81 -24.87 -10.35 -4.98
C THR A 81 -23.46 -10.25 -5.58
N ILE A 82 -22.77 -9.13 -5.38
CA ILE A 82 -21.39 -8.95 -5.86
C ILE A 82 -20.45 -9.96 -5.19
N ILE A 83 -20.53 -10.17 -3.87
CA ILE A 83 -19.63 -11.11 -3.18
C ILE A 83 -19.87 -12.56 -3.63
N GLU A 84 -21.13 -12.92 -3.88
CA GLU A 84 -21.54 -14.28 -4.25
C GLU A 84 -21.23 -14.62 -5.72
N SER A 85 -21.09 -13.62 -6.59
CA SER A 85 -20.67 -13.83 -7.98
C SER A 85 -19.22 -14.30 -8.10
N TYR A 86 -18.42 -14.16 -7.03
CA TYR A 86 -17.01 -14.52 -7.01
C TYR A 86 -16.76 -15.71 -6.06
N PRO A 87 -16.42 -16.90 -6.57
CA PRO A 87 -16.16 -18.07 -5.75
C PRO A 87 -14.94 -17.83 -4.82
N PRO A 88 -14.98 -18.30 -3.56
CA PRO A 88 -13.84 -18.17 -2.67
C PRO A 88 -12.67 -19.04 -3.16
N MET A 89 -11.46 -18.48 -3.17
CA MET A 89 -10.26 -19.27 -3.39
C MET A 89 -10.00 -20.24 -2.23
N ALA A 90 -9.58 -21.46 -2.57
CA ALA A 90 -9.21 -22.45 -1.58
C ALA A 90 -8.08 -21.92 -0.67
N HIS A 91 -8.16 -22.27 0.62
CA HIS A 91 -7.18 -21.92 1.65
C HIS A 91 -7.05 -20.43 2.02
N LEU A 92 -7.89 -19.53 1.48
CA LEU A 92 -7.98 -18.14 1.93
C LEU A 92 -9.18 -17.94 2.86
N ASP A 93 -8.94 -17.35 4.03
CA ASP A 93 -10.00 -16.88 4.92
C ASP A 93 -10.22 -15.38 4.73
N TYR A 94 -11.37 -15.03 4.16
CA TYR A 94 -11.78 -13.64 3.95
C TYR A 94 -12.49 -13.05 5.17
N LYS A 95 -12.68 -13.80 6.26
CA LYS A 95 -13.44 -13.29 7.40
C LYS A 95 -12.63 -12.30 8.23
N ALA A 96 -13.28 -11.19 8.58
CA ALA A 96 -12.73 -10.26 9.56
C ALA A 96 -12.60 -10.97 10.93
N PRO A 97 -11.47 -10.82 11.63
CA PRO A 97 -11.25 -11.48 12.90
C PRO A 97 -12.18 -10.92 14.00
N ALA A 98 -12.65 -11.79 14.89
CA ALA A 98 -13.50 -11.39 16.02
C ALA A 98 -12.67 -10.84 17.18
N THR A 99 -13.23 -9.87 17.92
CA THR A 99 -12.67 -9.39 19.18
C THR A 99 -12.73 -10.52 20.21
N ILE A 100 -11.71 -10.64 21.06
CA ILE A 100 -11.67 -11.68 22.10
C ILE A 100 -12.78 -11.40 23.14
N PRO A 101 -13.64 -12.38 23.48
CA PRO A 101 -14.80 -12.14 24.35
C PRO A 101 -14.47 -11.57 25.73
N SER A 102 -13.30 -11.91 26.30
CA SER A 102 -12.85 -11.36 27.58
C SER A 102 -12.61 -9.85 27.50
N ALA A 103 -11.94 -9.38 26.45
CA ALA A 103 -11.68 -7.96 26.23
C ALA A 103 -12.98 -7.21 25.91
N GLU A 104 -13.85 -7.79 25.08
CA GLU A 104 -15.16 -7.21 24.74
C GLU A 104 -16.03 -6.95 25.99
N ARG A 105 -16.03 -7.87 26.95
CA ARG A 105 -16.74 -7.68 28.24
C ARG A 105 -16.19 -6.50 29.04
N MET A 106 -14.89 -6.23 28.96
CA MET A 106 -14.23 -5.12 29.66
C MET A 106 -14.36 -3.78 28.92
N MET A 107 -14.71 -3.78 27.63
CA MET A 107 -14.91 -2.55 26.87
C MET A 107 -16.14 -1.76 27.36
N ASN A 108 -15.99 -0.45 27.46
CA ASN A 108 -17.12 0.46 27.68
C ASN A 108 -17.96 0.64 26.40
N LYS A 109 -19.11 1.34 26.51
CA LYS A 109 -20.04 1.54 25.39
C LYS A 109 -19.39 2.22 24.17
N GLY A 110 -18.54 3.22 24.38
CA GLY A 110 -17.85 3.94 23.30
C GLY A 110 -16.83 3.05 22.60
N GLN A 111 -16.02 2.31 23.37
CA GLN A 111 -15.03 1.37 22.85
C GLN A 111 -15.68 0.25 22.03
N ARG A 112 -16.81 -0.31 22.49
CA ARG A 112 -17.56 -1.33 21.73
C ARG A 112 -18.12 -0.77 20.43
N TYR A 113 -18.61 0.46 20.44
CA TYR A 113 -19.11 1.12 19.23
C TYR A 113 -17.99 1.32 18.20
N GLU A 114 -16.83 1.83 18.65
CA GLU A 114 -15.66 2.03 17.79
C GLU A 114 -15.12 0.70 17.23
N ASP A 115 -14.96 -0.33 18.07
CA ASP A 115 -14.52 -1.66 17.64
C ASP A 115 -15.49 -2.28 16.62
N ASN A 116 -16.80 -2.14 16.84
CA ASN A 116 -17.80 -2.64 15.89
C ASN A 116 -17.74 -1.87 14.56
N SER A 117 -17.61 -0.54 14.58
CA SER A 117 -17.44 0.25 13.35
C SER A 117 -16.22 -0.19 12.55
N LEU A 118 -15.09 -0.43 13.21
CA LEU A 118 -13.87 -0.94 12.55
C LEU A 118 -14.06 -2.37 12.03
N LYS A 119 -14.76 -3.23 12.77
CA LYS A 119 -15.10 -4.59 12.32
C LYS A 119 -15.98 -4.56 11.07
N GLN A 120 -16.94 -3.65 10.99
CA GLN A 120 -17.77 -3.47 9.79
C GLN A 120 -16.95 -3.00 8.60
N LEU A 121 -16.04 -2.03 8.79
CA LEU A 121 -15.12 -1.61 7.72
C LEU A 121 -14.21 -2.75 7.23
N GLN A 122 -13.74 -3.60 8.15
CA GLN A 122 -12.99 -4.81 7.77
C GLN A 122 -13.82 -5.82 6.98
N TYR A 123 -15.10 -6.00 7.35
CA TYR A 123 -16.02 -6.83 6.58
C TYR A 123 -16.23 -6.27 5.18
N LEU A 124 -16.44 -4.96 5.03
CA LEU A 124 -16.56 -4.31 3.72
C LEU A 124 -15.28 -4.44 2.89
N LEU A 125 -14.11 -4.21 3.51
CA LEU A 125 -12.82 -4.40 2.85
C LEU A 125 -12.62 -5.86 2.39
N SER A 126 -13.10 -6.83 3.18
CA SER A 126 -12.94 -8.25 2.83
C SER A 126 -13.65 -8.66 1.53
N ALA A 127 -14.73 -7.96 1.20
CA ALA A 127 -15.49 -8.17 -0.04
C ALA A 127 -14.66 -7.83 -1.29
N VAL A 128 -13.71 -6.90 -1.18
CA VAL A 128 -12.86 -6.45 -2.30
C VAL A 128 -11.84 -7.50 -2.71
N TYR A 129 -11.35 -8.32 -1.76
CA TYR A 129 -10.28 -9.27 -2.05
C TYR A 129 -10.70 -10.39 -3.01
N ARG A 130 -11.96 -10.85 -2.98
CA ARG A 130 -12.38 -11.97 -3.85
C ARG A 130 -12.35 -11.60 -5.34
N PRO A 131 -13.04 -10.52 -5.79
CA PRO A 131 -12.92 -10.08 -7.19
C PRO A 131 -11.47 -9.82 -7.59
N LEU A 132 -10.69 -9.17 -6.71
CA LEU A 132 -9.29 -8.83 -7.00
C LEU A 132 -8.40 -10.06 -7.19
N ASP A 133 -8.58 -11.08 -6.34
CA ASP A 133 -7.78 -12.30 -6.38
C ASP A 133 -8.13 -13.17 -7.60
N ILE A 134 -9.41 -13.24 -7.95
CA ILE A 134 -9.87 -13.93 -9.17
C ILE A 134 -9.36 -13.20 -10.41
N LEU A 135 -9.49 -11.86 -10.47
CA LEU A 135 -8.96 -11.06 -11.58
C LEU A 135 -7.45 -11.29 -11.74
N SER A 136 -6.71 -11.34 -10.63
CA SER A 136 -5.27 -11.63 -10.65
C SER A 136 -4.96 -13.01 -11.23
N HIS A 137 -5.73 -14.02 -10.84
CA HIS A 137 -5.60 -15.39 -11.37
C HIS A 137 -5.94 -15.46 -12.87
N GLU A 138 -7.06 -14.86 -13.29
CA GLU A 138 -7.51 -14.85 -14.68
C GLU A 138 -6.52 -14.13 -15.60
N LEU A 139 -5.98 -13.00 -15.16
CA LEU A 139 -4.99 -12.24 -15.91
C LEU A 139 -3.72 -13.07 -16.14
N VAL A 140 -3.17 -13.68 -15.09
CA VAL A 140 -1.95 -14.50 -15.20
C VAL A 140 -2.19 -15.75 -16.06
N SER A 141 -3.38 -16.34 -15.97
CA SER A 141 -3.71 -17.57 -16.71
C SER A 141 -4.00 -17.34 -18.18
N SER A 142 -4.59 -16.20 -18.54
CA SER A 142 -5.10 -15.94 -19.90
C SER A 142 -4.14 -15.11 -20.77
N GLU A 143 -3.28 -14.29 -20.16
CA GLU A 143 -2.44 -13.31 -20.87
C GLU A 143 -0.95 -13.68 -20.90
N ALA A 144 -0.60 -14.97 -20.86
CA ALA A 144 0.79 -15.45 -20.74
C ALA A 144 1.76 -14.97 -21.86
N GLY A 145 1.24 -14.43 -22.97
CA GLY A 145 2.04 -13.84 -24.06
C GLY A 145 2.08 -12.31 -24.08
N ASN A 146 1.45 -11.62 -23.13
CA ASN A 146 1.35 -10.18 -23.13
C ASN A 146 2.64 -9.53 -22.58
N PRO A 147 3.34 -8.67 -23.36
CA PRO A 147 4.59 -8.04 -22.90
C PRO A 147 4.39 -7.10 -21.71
N ASN A 148 3.15 -6.67 -21.43
CA ASN A 148 2.81 -5.81 -20.31
C ASN A 148 2.37 -6.57 -19.05
N LEU A 149 2.29 -7.91 -19.10
CA LEU A 149 1.77 -8.74 -18.00
C LEU A 149 2.48 -8.44 -16.67
N GLU A 150 3.82 -8.33 -16.68
CA GLU A 150 4.60 -8.04 -15.48
C GLU A 150 4.21 -6.71 -14.83
N ARG A 151 3.95 -5.69 -15.65
CA ARG A 151 3.51 -4.37 -15.19
C ARG A 151 2.14 -4.45 -14.54
N TYR A 152 1.19 -5.15 -15.17
CA TYR A 152 -0.16 -5.32 -14.62
C TYR A 152 -0.16 -6.13 -13.33
N CYS A 153 0.58 -7.24 -13.26
CA CYS A 153 0.75 -8.02 -12.05
C CYS A 153 1.39 -7.21 -10.92
N THR A 154 2.33 -6.31 -11.25
CA THR A 154 2.92 -5.39 -10.27
C THR A 154 1.87 -4.42 -9.71
N MET A 155 1.04 -3.81 -10.56
CA MET A 155 -0.05 -2.94 -10.12
C MET A 155 -1.05 -3.68 -9.23
N LEU A 156 -1.49 -4.88 -9.62
CA LEU A 156 -2.42 -5.70 -8.83
C LEU A 156 -1.83 -6.09 -7.47
N ARG A 157 -0.54 -6.46 -7.44
CA ARG A 157 0.19 -6.78 -6.21
C ARG A 157 0.25 -5.56 -5.27
N ASP A 158 0.51 -4.38 -5.81
CA ASP A 158 0.62 -3.16 -5.00
C ASP A 158 -0.75 -2.71 -4.48
N VAL A 159 -1.82 -2.81 -5.29
CA VAL A 159 -3.21 -2.63 -4.83
C VAL A 159 -3.51 -3.60 -3.69
N ARG A 160 -3.22 -4.90 -3.86
CA ARG A 160 -3.44 -5.90 -2.82
C ARG A 160 -2.67 -5.59 -1.54
N LYS A 161 -1.40 -5.16 -1.63
CA LYS A 161 -0.59 -4.76 -0.47
C LYS A 161 -1.20 -3.57 0.28
N LEU A 162 -1.68 -2.55 -0.44
CA LEU A 162 -2.30 -1.38 0.17
C LEU A 162 -3.59 -1.76 0.90
N LEU A 163 -4.43 -2.61 0.29
CA LEU A 163 -5.64 -3.12 0.94
C LEU A 163 -5.29 -3.92 2.20
N LEU A 164 -4.30 -4.81 2.13
CA LEU A 164 -3.81 -5.57 3.29
C LEU A 164 -3.31 -4.65 4.40
N HIS A 165 -2.62 -3.56 4.06
CA HIS A 165 -2.17 -2.57 5.02
C HIS A 165 -3.35 -1.88 5.72
N VAL A 166 -4.40 -1.49 4.98
CA VAL A 166 -5.62 -0.91 5.55
C VAL A 166 -6.29 -1.89 6.52
N GLY A 167 -6.41 -3.17 6.13
CA GLY A 167 -6.94 -4.23 7.00
C GLY A 167 -6.12 -4.47 8.26
N ALA A 168 -4.79 -4.45 8.15
CA ALA A 168 -3.86 -4.58 9.26
C ALA A 168 -3.94 -3.38 10.20
N SER A 169 -4.04 -2.16 9.66
CA SER A 169 -4.22 -0.92 10.42
C SER A 169 -5.51 -0.95 11.26
N MET A 170 -6.63 -1.36 10.66
CA MET A 170 -7.89 -1.57 11.40
C MET A 170 -7.73 -2.62 12.51
N THR A 171 -7.04 -3.73 12.24
CA THR A 171 -6.79 -4.78 13.25
C THR A 171 -5.94 -4.25 14.40
N HIS A 172 -4.92 -3.46 14.09
CA HIS A 172 -4.05 -2.82 15.07
C HIS A 172 -4.86 -1.90 16.00
N THR A 173 -5.72 -1.04 15.43
CA THR A 173 -6.58 -0.15 16.22
C THR A 173 -7.55 -0.93 17.11
N ARG A 174 -8.22 -1.96 16.58
CA ARG A 174 -9.11 -2.83 17.36
C ARG A 174 -8.39 -3.52 18.51
N ASN A 175 -7.17 -4.02 18.27
CA ASN A 175 -6.34 -4.60 19.32
C ASN A 175 -5.95 -3.58 20.39
N ASN A 176 -5.63 -2.35 20.00
CA ASN A 176 -5.33 -1.28 20.95
C ASN A 176 -6.55 -0.95 21.82
N ILE A 177 -7.75 -0.85 21.24
CA ILE A 177 -9.00 -0.66 22.00
C ILE A 177 -9.20 -1.79 23.01
N ALA A 178 -9.04 -3.05 22.57
CA ALA A 178 -9.18 -4.23 23.41
C ALA A 178 -8.18 -4.25 24.57
N LEU A 179 -6.91 -3.92 24.31
CA LEU A 179 -5.86 -3.91 25.32
C LEU A 179 -6.04 -2.76 26.31
N ARG A 180 -6.45 -1.58 25.84
CA ARG A 180 -6.74 -0.42 26.71
C ARG A 180 -8.00 -0.62 27.56
N ALA A 181 -8.93 -1.45 27.13
CA ALA A 181 -10.06 -1.86 27.97
C ALA A 181 -9.62 -2.72 29.16
N VAL A 182 -8.57 -3.52 29.00
CA VAL A 182 -7.99 -4.34 30.09
C VAL A 182 -7.01 -3.55 30.95
N ASN A 183 -6.14 -2.76 30.31
CA ASN A 183 -5.13 -1.93 30.96
C ASN A 183 -5.14 -0.52 30.35
N PRO A 184 -5.75 0.49 31.01
CA PRO A 184 -5.87 1.84 30.46
C PRO A 184 -4.55 2.54 30.13
N SER A 185 -3.47 2.18 30.83
CA SER A 185 -2.12 2.74 30.63
C SER A 185 -1.36 2.08 29.47
N PHE A 186 -1.93 1.04 28.85
CA PHE A 186 -1.31 0.35 27.73
C PHE A 186 -1.22 1.25 26.50
N SER A 187 -0.08 1.19 25.82
CA SER A 187 0.15 1.82 24.52
C SER A 187 0.90 0.87 23.60
N MET A 188 0.31 0.61 22.43
CA MET A 188 0.89 -0.26 21.42
C MET A 188 1.88 0.56 20.56
N LYS A 189 3.16 0.20 20.56
CA LYS A 189 4.15 0.85 19.68
C LYS A 189 3.97 0.40 18.24
N THR A 190 4.00 1.34 17.30
CA THR A 190 4.05 1.10 15.85
C THR A 190 5.47 0.72 15.44
N GLY A 191 5.87 -0.50 15.78
CA GLY A 191 7.17 -1.10 15.41
C GLY A 191 6.95 -2.49 14.83
N ASN A 192 7.65 -2.78 13.75
CA ASN A 192 7.38 -3.80 12.72
C ASN A 192 7.51 -5.28 13.15
N GLU A 193 7.21 -5.66 14.39
CA GLU A 193 7.49 -7.03 14.89
C GLU A 193 6.29 -7.84 15.40
N HIS A 194 5.07 -7.29 15.47
CA HIS A 194 4.01 -7.97 16.23
C HIS A 194 2.60 -7.96 15.59
N ALA A 195 2.50 -7.96 14.26
CA ALA A 195 1.27 -8.42 13.62
C ALA A 195 1.19 -9.96 13.69
N ARG A 196 1.06 -10.53 14.90
CA ARG A 196 0.76 -11.96 15.03
C ARG A 196 -0.68 -12.19 14.53
N PRO A 197 -0.92 -13.22 13.69
CA PRO A 197 -2.28 -13.61 13.31
C PRO A 197 -3.10 -13.89 14.56
N LEU A 198 -4.31 -13.33 14.63
CA LEU A 198 -5.19 -13.44 15.80
C LEU A 198 -5.47 -14.91 16.20
N GLY A 199 -5.37 -15.85 15.25
CA GLY A 199 -5.49 -17.28 15.52
C GLY A 199 -4.45 -17.85 16.50
N LYS A 200 -3.25 -17.24 16.62
CA LYS A 200 -2.24 -17.64 17.62
C LYS A 200 -2.44 -17.01 19.01
N LEU A 201 -3.32 -16.01 19.13
CA LEU A 201 -3.76 -15.44 20.42
C LEU A 201 -4.92 -16.24 21.04
N GLN A 202 -5.61 -17.06 20.26
CA GLN A 202 -6.81 -17.80 20.69
C GLN A 202 -6.52 -19.06 21.52
N SER A 203 -5.28 -19.57 21.53
CA SER A 203 -4.91 -20.81 22.23
C SER A 203 -4.23 -20.61 23.58
N THR A 204 -3.95 -19.37 24.00
CA THR A 204 -3.20 -19.12 25.24
C THR A 204 -4.00 -18.20 26.17
N ASN A 205 -4.22 -18.69 27.38
CA ASN A 205 -4.92 -18.05 28.48
C ASN A 205 -4.60 -16.53 28.57
N VAL A 206 -5.62 -15.68 28.70
CA VAL A 206 -5.47 -14.20 28.69
C VAL A 206 -4.46 -13.73 29.73
N ASN A 207 -4.39 -14.43 30.88
CA ASN A 207 -3.38 -14.17 31.90
C ASN A 207 -1.96 -14.47 31.40
N ALA A 208 -1.75 -15.49 30.56
CA ALA A 208 -0.45 -15.82 29.98
C ALA A 208 -0.03 -14.86 28.86
N VAL A 209 -0.97 -14.22 28.15
CA VAL A 209 -0.65 -13.16 27.15
C VAL A 209 -0.25 -11.87 27.86
N VAL A 210 -0.95 -11.51 28.95
CA VAL A 210 -0.55 -10.38 29.82
C VAL A 210 0.77 -10.71 30.53
N PHE A 211 0.97 -11.93 31.01
CA PHE A 211 2.23 -12.36 31.64
C PHE A 211 3.38 -12.39 30.63
N GLN A 212 3.25 -13.02 29.45
CA GLN A 212 4.31 -13.02 28.42
C GLN A 212 4.69 -11.61 27.95
N MET A 213 3.72 -10.70 27.81
CA MET A 213 3.99 -9.31 27.46
C MET A 213 4.57 -8.50 28.63
N ALA A 214 4.32 -8.90 29.88
CA ALA A 214 4.88 -8.27 31.09
C ALA A 214 6.24 -8.86 31.53
N THR A 215 6.57 -10.11 31.15
CA THR A 215 7.81 -10.80 31.59
C THR A 215 8.96 -10.64 30.59
N LEU A 216 8.72 -10.13 29.38
CA LEU A 216 9.78 -9.83 28.39
C LEU A 216 10.36 -8.40 28.53
N VAL A 217 10.33 -7.81 29.73
CA VAL A 217 10.82 -6.44 29.98
C VAL A 217 12.03 -6.33 30.92
N PRO A 218 12.51 -7.42 31.58
CA PRO A 218 13.91 -7.39 31.99
C PRO A 218 14.58 -8.76 31.87
N LEU A 219 15.19 -9.08 30.73
CA LEU A 219 16.29 -10.07 30.61
C LEU A 219 16.94 -10.06 29.21
N ALA A 220 17.12 -8.87 28.62
CA ALA A 220 17.99 -8.65 27.47
C ALA A 220 18.92 -7.44 27.66
N LEU A 221 19.28 -7.17 28.92
CA LEU A 221 20.40 -6.30 29.31
C LEU A 221 21.05 -6.89 30.57
N SER A 222 21.81 -7.97 30.38
CA SER A 222 23.02 -8.32 31.12
C SER A 222 23.83 -9.27 30.24
#